data_AF-A0A2R6I8Y5-F1
#
_entry.id   AF-A0A2R6I8Y5-F1
#
_cell.length_a   1.000
_cell.length_b   1.000
_cell.length_c   1.000
_cell.angle_alpha   90.00
_cell.angle_beta   90.00
_cell.angle_gamma   90.00
#
_symmetry.space_group_name_H-M   'P 1'
#
loop_
_entity.id
_entity.type
_entity.pdbx_description
1 polymer ?
#
loop_
_entity_poly.entity_id
_entity_poly.type
_entity_poly.pdbx_seq_one_letter_code
_entity_poly.pdbx_strand_id
1 'polypeptide(L)'
;MADSIDESKNVSVTDDDLENKSKGELIKLAGQLRDRRNELNQLASERASKRDDLNAKTREKVDEAQEHREQRDELNQEVQDHKEERNELNAEANELFDKVEQMRDDLELDEGADIEQLESEIEDLEFKQQTEVLSAEEERELIEKIEDKRERLQEKREKLNQSGDLEELKEEAEEIRSEASKHHQKVTELADEAQKHHNQMIEAYREADEIRDDADEMHEKFVEAQEAADQHHEDFVRVQKRLRELDKKEEEEEREARQEKEEAAREEAEEIYQKFKEGETLDTEDLMKLQNTGLL
;
A
#
# COMPACT_ATOMS: atom_id res chain seq x y z
N MET A 1 26.03 5.47 0.59
CA MET A 1 27.23 4.64 0.82
C MET A 1 27.00 3.85 2.10
N ALA A 2 26.07 2.91 2.08
CA ALA A 2 25.64 2.16 3.26
C ALA A 2 26.43 0.86 3.35
N ASP A 3 27.26 0.78 4.39
CA ASP A 3 28.24 -0.25 4.79
C ASP A 3 28.08 -1.63 4.15
N SER A 4 28.88 -1.89 3.10
CA SER A 4 29.22 -3.24 2.67
C SER A 4 30.01 -3.96 3.76
N ILE A 5 30.01 -5.29 3.75
CA ILE A 5 30.80 -6.06 4.72
C ILE A 5 32.28 -5.72 4.52
N ASP A 6 32.99 -5.44 5.61
CA ASP A 6 34.44 -5.28 5.57
C ASP A 6 35.10 -6.65 5.37
N GLU A 7 35.29 -7.03 4.12
CA GLU A 7 35.90 -8.30 3.73
C GLU A 7 37.35 -8.45 4.23
N SER A 8 38.03 -7.35 4.56
CA SER A 8 39.42 -7.40 5.06
C SER A 8 39.56 -8.07 6.42
N LYS A 9 38.45 -8.14 7.18
CA LYS A 9 38.36 -8.82 8.48
C LYS A 9 38.02 -10.32 8.34
N ASN A 10 37.74 -10.80 7.13
CA ASN A 10 37.44 -12.20 6.91
C ASN A 10 38.72 -13.03 7.03
N VAL A 11 38.63 -14.13 7.75
CA VAL A 11 39.72 -15.08 7.96
C VAL A 11 39.49 -16.30 7.08
N SER A 12 40.40 -16.57 6.16
CA SER A 12 40.35 -17.78 5.31
C SER A 12 41.11 -18.93 5.94
N VAL A 13 40.59 -20.16 5.84
CA VAL A 13 41.32 -21.37 6.24
C VAL A 13 41.66 -22.24 5.02
N THR A 14 42.95 -22.37 4.73
CA THR A 14 43.44 -23.29 3.70
C THR A 14 43.74 -24.67 4.28
N ASP A 15 43.81 -25.70 3.44
CA ASP A 15 44.21 -27.05 3.89
C ASP A 15 45.66 -27.06 4.42
N ASP A 16 46.55 -26.26 3.84
CA ASP A 16 47.94 -26.10 4.31
C ASP A 16 48.00 -25.53 5.74
N ASP A 17 47.12 -24.57 6.04
CA ASP A 17 46.97 -24.02 7.38
C ASP A 17 46.53 -25.09 8.40
N LEU A 18 45.69 -26.04 8.01
CA LEU A 18 45.21 -27.11 8.89
C LEU A 18 46.28 -28.20 9.12
N GLU A 19 47.14 -28.42 8.13
CA GLU A 19 48.16 -29.45 8.19
C GLU A 19 49.44 -28.98 8.92
N ASN A 20 49.88 -27.75 8.65
CA ASN A 20 51.19 -27.25 9.07
C ASN A 20 51.17 -26.36 10.33
N LYS A 21 50.03 -25.78 10.70
CA LYS A 21 49.96 -24.91 11.89
C LYS A 21 50.03 -25.71 13.18
N SER A 22 50.70 -25.14 14.17
CA SER A 22 50.75 -25.70 15.52
C SER A 22 49.37 -25.66 16.18
N LYS A 23 49.14 -26.55 17.15
CA LYS A 23 47.92 -26.60 17.95
C LYS A 23 47.54 -25.24 18.56
N GLY A 24 48.53 -24.49 19.07
CA GLY A 24 48.32 -23.15 19.62
C GLY A 24 47.89 -22.11 18.58
N GLU A 25 48.39 -22.21 17.35
CA GLU A 25 47.97 -21.34 16.24
C GLU A 25 46.57 -21.69 15.74
N LEU A 26 46.23 -22.99 15.68
CA LEU A 26 44.87 -23.44 15.34
C LEU A 26 43.83 -23.00 16.38
N ILE A 27 44.18 -22.96 17.67
CA ILE A 27 43.30 -22.42 18.73
C ILE A 27 43.04 -20.92 18.52
N LYS A 28 44.10 -20.14 18.20
CA LYS A 28 43.95 -18.71 17.90
C LYS A 28 43.09 -18.49 16.66
N LEU A 29 43.33 -19.27 15.60
CA LEU A 29 42.57 -19.22 14.36
C LEU A 29 41.09 -19.53 14.59
N ALA A 30 40.79 -20.56 15.38
CA ALA A 30 39.41 -20.89 15.77
C ALA A 30 38.76 -19.75 16.57
N GLY A 31 39.49 -19.08 17.45
CA GLY A 31 39.01 -17.89 18.15
C GLY A 31 38.63 -16.76 17.19
N GLN A 32 39.52 -16.43 16.25
CA GLN A 32 39.28 -15.39 15.25
C GLN A 32 38.08 -15.69 14.35
N LEU A 33 37.95 -16.93 13.87
CA LEU A 33 36.81 -17.36 13.06
C LEU A 33 35.49 -17.28 13.84
N ARG A 34 35.50 -17.68 15.12
CA ARG A 34 34.32 -17.59 15.99
C ARG A 34 33.91 -16.14 16.20
N ASP A 35 34.85 -15.27 16.52
CA ASP A 35 34.57 -13.85 16.78
C ASP A 35 34.05 -13.18 15.53
N ARG A 36 34.70 -13.40 14.39
CA ARG A 36 34.28 -12.87 13.09
C ARG A 36 32.90 -13.37 12.67
N ARG A 37 32.61 -14.67 12.84
CA ARG A 37 31.28 -15.24 12.62
C ARG A 37 30.22 -14.56 13.48
N ASN A 38 30.51 -14.31 14.76
CA ASN A 38 29.56 -13.66 15.66
C ASN A 38 29.29 -12.22 15.24
N GLU A 39 30.32 -11.47 14.83
CA GLU A 39 30.15 -10.12 14.26
C GLU A 39 29.24 -10.13 13.03
N LEU A 40 29.49 -11.04 12.08
CA LEU A 40 28.70 -11.15 10.85
C LEU A 40 27.25 -11.57 11.14
N ASN A 41 27.03 -12.48 12.08
CA ASN A 41 25.69 -12.84 12.54
C ASN A 41 24.96 -11.67 13.20
N GLN A 42 25.66 -10.85 13.98
CA GLN A 42 25.07 -9.64 14.55
C GLN A 42 24.66 -8.66 13.45
N LEU A 43 25.55 -8.41 12.49
CA LEU A 43 25.26 -7.55 11.33
C LEU A 43 24.07 -8.09 10.51
N ALA A 44 24.01 -9.41 10.29
CA ALA A 44 22.87 -10.06 9.63
C ALA A 44 21.58 -9.83 10.43
N SER A 45 21.61 -10.02 11.75
CA SER A 45 20.44 -9.77 12.61
C SER A 45 19.97 -8.30 12.57
N GLU A 46 20.90 -7.34 12.54
CA GLU A 46 20.59 -5.91 12.43
C GLU A 46 19.99 -5.57 11.05
N ARG A 47 20.55 -6.12 9.97
CA ARG A 47 20.03 -5.96 8.60
C ARG A 47 18.64 -6.60 8.44
N ALA A 48 18.43 -7.78 9.02
CA ALA A 48 17.13 -8.45 9.03
C ALA A 48 16.08 -7.62 9.77
N SER A 49 16.43 -7.06 10.95
CA SER A 49 15.51 -6.20 11.71
C SER A 49 15.13 -4.95 10.91
N LYS A 50 16.10 -4.28 10.27
CA LYS A 50 15.84 -3.12 9.41
C LYS A 50 14.96 -3.47 8.20
N ARG A 51 15.22 -4.61 7.55
CA ARG A 51 14.37 -5.11 6.45
C ARG A 51 12.93 -5.32 6.94
N ASP A 52 12.75 -5.93 8.11
CA ASP A 52 11.43 -6.21 8.66
C ASP A 52 10.69 -4.91 9.03
N ASP A 53 11.40 -3.91 9.57
CA ASP A 53 10.86 -2.57 9.82
C ASP A 53 10.43 -1.86 8.52
N LEU A 54 11.25 -1.95 7.46
CA LEU A 54 10.91 -1.39 6.15
C LEU A 54 9.70 -2.10 5.54
N ASN A 55 9.65 -3.43 5.59
CA ASN A 55 8.50 -4.21 5.13
C ASN A 55 7.22 -3.88 5.89
N ALA A 56 7.32 -3.59 7.20
CA ALA A 56 6.18 -3.13 7.98
C ALA A 56 5.68 -1.76 7.49
N LYS A 57 6.59 -0.82 7.23
CA LYS A 57 6.26 0.50 6.65
C LYS A 57 5.68 0.39 5.24
N THR A 58 6.20 -0.50 4.40
CA THR A 58 5.62 -0.77 3.07
C THR A 58 4.17 -1.21 3.20
N ARG A 59 3.85 -2.10 4.16
CA ARG A 59 2.45 -2.52 4.41
C ARG A 59 1.57 -1.36 4.84
N GLU A 60 2.04 -0.54 5.78
CA GLU A 60 1.32 0.65 6.23
C GLU A 60 1.00 1.60 5.08
N LYS A 61 1.96 1.85 4.17
CA LYS A 61 1.76 2.68 2.98
C LYS A 61 0.84 2.06 1.93
N VAL A 62 0.89 0.73 1.77
CA VAL A 62 -0.06 0.01 0.91
C VAL A 62 -1.48 0.08 1.48
N ASP A 63 -1.63 -0.05 2.80
CA ASP A 63 -2.93 0.04 3.47
C ASP A 63 -3.49 1.48 3.34
N GLU A 64 -2.66 2.52 3.57
CA GLU A 64 -3.01 3.93 3.32
C GLU A 64 -3.49 4.15 1.86
N ALA A 65 -2.77 3.57 0.89
CA ALA A 65 -3.17 3.65 -0.51
C ALA A 65 -4.49 2.93 -0.79
N GLN A 66 -4.77 1.80 -0.13
CA GLN A 66 -6.05 1.09 -0.25
C GLN A 66 -7.20 1.90 0.34
N GLU A 67 -7.03 2.53 1.49
CA GLU A 67 -8.05 3.41 2.08
C GLU A 67 -8.41 4.57 1.16
N HIS A 68 -7.41 5.24 0.57
CA HIS A 68 -7.64 6.30 -0.41
C HIS A 68 -8.35 5.78 -1.67
N ARG A 69 -8.08 4.54 -2.08
CA ARG A 69 -8.76 3.91 -3.21
C ARG A 69 -10.24 3.67 -2.91
N GLU A 70 -10.55 3.13 -1.73
CA GLU A 70 -11.92 2.87 -1.31
C GLU A 70 -12.72 4.18 -1.23
N GLN A 71 -12.17 5.21 -0.58
CA GLN A 71 -12.78 6.54 -0.51
C GLN A 71 -12.99 7.15 -1.90
N ARG A 72 -12.01 7.02 -2.80
CA ARG A 72 -12.16 7.48 -4.19
C ARG A 72 -13.29 6.74 -4.90
N ASP A 73 -13.39 5.42 -4.72
CA ASP A 73 -14.38 4.59 -5.38
C ASP A 73 -15.80 4.90 -4.86
N GLU A 74 -15.95 5.15 -3.56
CA GLU A 74 -17.19 5.66 -2.95
C GLU A 74 -17.59 7.03 -3.52
N LEU A 75 -16.67 8.01 -3.53
CA LEU A 75 -16.92 9.34 -4.10
C LEU A 75 -17.27 9.27 -5.60
N ASN A 76 -16.64 8.37 -6.35
CA ASN A 76 -16.96 8.15 -7.76
C ASN A 76 -18.36 7.58 -7.96
N GLN A 77 -18.85 6.76 -7.03
CA GLN A 77 -20.23 6.28 -7.05
C GLN A 77 -21.20 7.43 -6.79
N GLU A 78 -20.96 8.25 -5.76
CA GLU A 78 -21.78 9.44 -5.49
C GLU A 78 -21.79 10.43 -6.68
N VAL A 79 -20.65 10.58 -7.36
CA VAL A 79 -20.55 11.36 -8.60
C VAL A 79 -21.43 10.79 -9.71
N GLN A 80 -21.55 9.46 -9.83
CA GLN A 80 -22.43 8.84 -10.81
C GLN A 80 -23.90 9.06 -10.44
N ASP A 81 -24.26 8.82 -9.19
CA ASP A 81 -25.63 8.97 -8.71
C ASP A 81 -26.13 10.42 -8.93
N HIS A 82 -25.35 11.43 -8.53
CA HIS A 82 -25.71 12.82 -8.78
C HIS A 82 -25.65 13.23 -10.26
N LYS A 83 -24.87 12.54 -11.11
CA LYS A 83 -24.93 12.77 -12.57
C LYS A 83 -26.23 12.23 -13.15
N GLU A 84 -26.71 11.09 -12.68
CA GLU A 84 -27.99 10.50 -13.09
C GLU A 84 -29.14 11.41 -12.68
N GLU A 85 -29.23 11.77 -11.39
CA GLU A 85 -30.24 12.72 -10.87
C GLU A 85 -30.23 14.05 -11.65
N ARG A 86 -29.05 14.63 -11.87
CA ARG A 86 -28.91 15.87 -12.67
C ARG A 86 -29.43 15.70 -14.10
N ASN A 87 -29.17 14.56 -14.73
CA ASN A 87 -29.59 14.33 -16.10
C ASN A 87 -31.11 14.12 -16.19
N GLU A 88 -31.71 13.44 -15.21
CA GLU A 88 -33.15 13.27 -15.09
C GLU A 88 -33.85 14.63 -14.89
N LEU A 89 -33.40 15.43 -13.92
CA LEU A 89 -33.94 16.77 -13.68
C LEU A 89 -33.78 17.70 -14.89
N ASN A 90 -32.65 17.63 -15.61
CA ASN A 90 -32.49 18.41 -16.84
C ASN A 90 -33.42 17.94 -17.96
N ALA A 91 -33.69 16.64 -18.07
CA ALA A 91 -34.64 16.12 -19.05
C ALA A 91 -36.06 16.60 -18.72
N GLU A 92 -36.47 16.51 -17.46
CA GLU A 92 -37.77 17.00 -16.98
C GLU A 92 -37.93 18.51 -17.20
N ALA A 93 -36.92 19.31 -16.83
CA ALA A 93 -36.93 20.75 -17.07
C ALA A 93 -37.05 21.09 -18.56
N ASN A 94 -36.32 20.38 -19.44
CA ASN A 94 -36.42 20.60 -20.88
C ASN A 94 -37.82 20.24 -21.42
N GLU A 95 -38.43 19.14 -20.97
CA GLU A 95 -39.80 18.79 -21.35
C GLU A 95 -40.82 19.85 -20.92
N LEU A 96 -40.64 20.47 -19.74
CA LEU A 96 -41.48 21.58 -19.30
C LEU A 96 -41.23 22.85 -20.12
N PHE A 97 -39.97 23.20 -20.41
CA PHE A 97 -39.67 24.33 -21.28
C PHE A 97 -40.21 24.15 -22.70
N ASP A 98 -40.16 22.94 -23.26
CA ASP A 98 -40.73 22.61 -24.57
C ASP A 98 -42.26 22.77 -24.56
N LYS A 99 -42.94 22.38 -23.46
CA LYS A 99 -44.38 22.61 -23.29
C LYS A 99 -44.71 24.11 -23.16
N VAL A 100 -43.91 24.85 -22.41
CA VAL A 100 -44.03 26.30 -22.25
C VAL A 100 -43.87 27.00 -23.60
N GLU A 101 -42.90 26.58 -24.43
CA GLU A 101 -42.69 27.11 -25.78
C GLU A 101 -43.87 26.78 -26.71
N GLN A 102 -44.33 25.52 -26.72
CA GLN A 102 -45.51 25.12 -27.49
C GLN A 102 -46.77 25.90 -27.10
N MET A 103 -47.05 26.02 -25.81
CA MET A 103 -48.19 26.80 -25.32
C MET A 103 -48.05 28.27 -25.69
N ARG A 104 -46.85 28.84 -25.61
CA ARG A 104 -46.62 30.24 -25.98
C ARG A 104 -46.87 30.48 -27.48
N ASP A 105 -46.41 29.56 -28.32
CA ASP A 105 -46.63 29.60 -29.77
C ASP A 105 -48.12 29.42 -30.13
N ASP A 106 -48.81 28.45 -29.51
CA ASP A 106 -50.25 28.20 -29.70
C ASP A 106 -51.12 29.41 -29.30
N LEU A 107 -50.68 30.18 -28.30
CA LEU A 107 -51.42 31.34 -27.80
C LEU A 107 -51.16 32.62 -28.61
N GLU A 108 -50.20 32.65 -29.53
CA GLU A 108 -49.78 33.84 -30.30
C GLU A 108 -49.63 35.08 -29.40
N LEU A 109 -49.05 34.93 -28.20
CA LEU A 109 -49.00 35.96 -27.16
C LEU A 109 -48.24 37.26 -27.57
N ASP A 110 -47.65 37.30 -28.76
CA ASP A 110 -46.82 38.41 -29.27
C ASP A 110 -47.62 39.47 -30.07
N GLU A 111 -48.90 39.26 -30.41
CA GLU A 111 -49.64 40.17 -31.32
C GLU A 111 -51.04 40.61 -30.81
N GLY A 112 -51.21 41.89 -30.42
CA GLY A 112 -52.50 42.61 -30.50
C GLY A 112 -52.83 43.66 -29.40
N ALA A 113 -53.92 44.43 -29.61
CA ALA A 113 -54.38 45.55 -28.76
C ALA A 113 -54.86 45.16 -27.35
N ASP A 114 -54.63 46.00 -26.34
CA ASP A 114 -54.92 45.71 -24.92
C ASP A 114 -56.39 45.35 -24.64
N ILE A 115 -56.62 44.43 -23.70
CA ILE A 115 -57.95 43.97 -23.26
C ILE A 115 -58.81 45.15 -22.80
N GLU A 116 -58.23 46.10 -22.06
CA GLU A 116 -58.91 47.31 -21.60
C GLU A 116 -59.38 48.20 -22.77
N GLN A 117 -58.64 48.23 -23.88
CA GLN A 117 -59.01 49.00 -25.06
C GLN A 117 -60.19 48.35 -25.79
N LEU A 118 -60.19 47.02 -25.92
CA LEU A 118 -61.30 46.28 -26.51
C LEU A 118 -62.58 46.39 -25.67
N GLU A 119 -62.48 46.34 -24.33
CA GLU A 119 -63.60 46.55 -23.42
C GLU A 119 -64.22 47.94 -23.57
N SER A 120 -63.38 48.99 -23.57
CA SER A 120 -63.83 50.37 -23.77
C SER A 120 -64.47 50.56 -25.15
N GLU A 121 -63.90 49.98 -26.21
CA GLU A 121 -64.45 50.08 -27.56
C GLU A 121 -65.79 49.35 -27.70
N ILE A 122 -65.97 48.21 -27.03
CA ILE A 122 -67.27 47.51 -26.98
C ILE A 122 -68.30 48.37 -26.25
N GLU A 123 -67.94 48.95 -25.10
CA GLU A 123 -68.84 49.77 -24.30
C GLU A 123 -69.27 51.04 -25.05
N ASP A 124 -68.34 51.67 -25.78
CA ASP A 124 -68.62 52.83 -26.64
C ASP A 124 -69.56 52.47 -27.82
N LEU A 125 -69.36 51.30 -28.44
CA LEU A 125 -70.20 50.83 -29.55
C LEU A 125 -71.61 50.41 -29.06
N GLU A 126 -71.71 49.80 -27.88
CA GLU A 126 -72.98 49.46 -27.23
C GLU A 126 -73.74 50.72 -26.80
N PHE A 127 -73.03 51.72 -26.26
CA PHE A 127 -73.60 53.02 -25.93
C PHE A 127 -74.15 53.72 -27.18
N LYS A 128 -73.41 53.66 -28.29
CA LYS A 128 -73.86 54.18 -29.59
C LYS A 128 -75.11 53.46 -30.10
N GLN A 129 -75.17 52.13 -29.97
CA GLN A 129 -76.34 51.32 -30.31
C GLN A 129 -77.58 51.74 -29.51
N GLN A 130 -77.42 52.05 -28.21
CA GLN A 130 -78.52 52.39 -27.31
C GLN A 130 -79.03 53.84 -27.47
N THR A 131 -78.18 54.76 -27.94
CA THR A 131 -78.46 56.21 -27.89
C THR A 131 -78.69 56.85 -29.26
N GLU A 132 -78.24 56.24 -30.35
CA GLU A 132 -78.41 56.76 -31.71
C GLU A 132 -79.58 56.08 -32.46
N VAL A 133 -80.29 56.85 -33.27
CA VAL A 133 -81.35 56.32 -34.15
C VAL A 133 -80.71 55.91 -35.47
N LEU A 134 -80.34 54.64 -35.58
CA LEU A 134 -79.68 54.07 -36.76
C LEU A 134 -80.70 53.50 -37.74
N SER A 135 -80.31 53.39 -39.02
CA SER A 135 -81.08 52.58 -39.97
C SER A 135 -80.92 51.08 -39.66
N ALA A 136 -81.88 50.26 -40.09
CA ALA A 136 -81.85 48.82 -39.83
C ALA A 136 -80.63 48.10 -40.46
N GLU A 137 -79.94 48.73 -41.41
CA GLU A 137 -78.69 48.24 -42.03
C GLU A 137 -77.48 48.61 -41.16
N GLU A 138 -77.38 49.87 -40.72
CA GLU A 138 -76.31 50.37 -39.84
C GLU A 138 -76.35 49.73 -38.44
N GLU A 139 -77.55 49.45 -37.92
CA GLU A 139 -77.72 48.74 -36.64
C GLU A 139 -77.20 47.30 -36.73
N ARG A 140 -77.41 46.61 -37.86
CA ARG A 140 -76.87 45.25 -38.07
C ARG A 140 -75.35 45.25 -38.18
N GLU A 141 -74.77 46.19 -38.92
CA GLU A 141 -73.31 46.32 -39.00
C GLU A 141 -72.68 46.67 -37.65
N LEU A 142 -73.37 47.45 -36.82
CA LEU A 142 -72.92 47.79 -35.48
C LEU A 142 -72.95 46.57 -34.55
N ILE A 143 -74.03 45.77 -34.61
CA ILE A 143 -74.15 44.52 -33.86
C ILE A 143 -73.05 43.53 -34.28
N GLU A 144 -72.80 43.36 -35.57
CA GLU A 144 -71.75 42.47 -36.09
C GLU A 144 -70.35 42.90 -35.60
N LYS A 145 -70.07 44.21 -35.54
CA LYS A 145 -68.81 44.74 -34.98
C LYS A 145 -68.69 44.54 -33.47
N ILE A 146 -69.80 44.62 -32.72
CA ILE A 146 -69.82 44.35 -31.28
C ILE A 146 -69.59 42.86 -31.03
N GLU A 147 -70.23 41.98 -31.81
CA GLU A 147 -70.03 40.53 -31.72
C GLU A 147 -68.59 40.12 -32.06
N ASP A 148 -68.00 40.62 -33.16
CA ASP A 148 -66.59 40.39 -33.52
C ASP A 148 -65.62 40.86 -32.42
N LYS A 149 -65.86 42.03 -31.83
CA LYS A 149 -65.05 42.53 -30.72
C LYS A 149 -65.23 41.73 -29.44
N ARG A 150 -66.44 41.27 -29.13
CA ARG A 150 -66.71 40.40 -27.97
C ARG A 150 -66.07 39.03 -28.13
N GLU A 151 -66.09 38.47 -29.34
CA GLU A 151 -65.39 37.21 -29.67
C GLU A 151 -63.87 37.37 -29.48
N ARG A 152 -63.29 38.46 -30.01
CA ARG A 152 -61.88 38.80 -29.79
C ARG A 152 -61.52 39.06 -28.32
N LEU A 153 -62.40 39.71 -27.56
CA LEU A 153 -62.22 39.94 -26.12
C LEU A 153 -62.25 38.62 -25.34
N GLN A 154 -63.17 37.71 -25.70
CA GLN A 154 -63.25 36.39 -25.10
C GLN A 154 -61.99 35.57 -25.41
N GLU A 155 -61.55 35.52 -26.67
CA GLU A 155 -60.30 34.87 -27.07
C GLU A 155 -59.11 35.43 -26.29
N LYS A 156 -59.02 36.76 -26.10
CA LYS A 156 -57.93 37.36 -25.32
C LYS A 156 -57.99 37.03 -23.83
N ARG A 157 -59.17 36.99 -23.22
CA ARG A 157 -59.34 36.60 -21.81
C ARG A 157 -59.00 35.13 -21.59
N GLU A 158 -59.34 34.26 -22.53
CA GLU A 158 -58.93 32.84 -22.52
C GLU A 158 -57.41 32.70 -22.67
N LYS A 159 -56.79 33.43 -23.62
CA LYS A 159 -55.33 33.50 -23.77
C LYS A 159 -54.61 34.03 -22.51
N LEU A 160 -55.20 34.99 -21.80
CA LEU A 160 -54.60 35.56 -20.59
C LEU A 160 -54.70 34.60 -19.38
N ASN A 161 -55.80 33.87 -19.23
CA ASN A 161 -55.87 32.80 -18.22
C ASN A 161 -54.86 31.69 -18.52
N GLN A 162 -54.75 31.27 -19.78
CA GLN A 162 -53.74 30.29 -20.22
C GLN A 162 -52.31 30.81 -20.06
N SER A 163 -52.08 32.13 -20.10
CA SER A 163 -50.79 32.74 -19.79
C SER A 163 -50.41 32.65 -18.30
N GLY A 164 -51.41 32.59 -17.40
CA GLY A 164 -51.17 32.35 -15.97
C GLY A 164 -50.64 30.94 -15.72
N ASP A 165 -51.27 29.93 -16.35
CA ASP A 165 -50.81 28.54 -16.30
C ASP A 165 -49.40 28.39 -16.92
N LEU A 166 -49.07 29.23 -17.92
CA LEU A 166 -47.79 29.25 -18.60
C LEU A 166 -46.66 29.81 -17.71
N GLU A 167 -46.93 30.84 -16.90
CA GLU A 167 -45.95 31.35 -15.94
C GLU A 167 -45.74 30.34 -14.79
N GLU A 168 -46.78 29.65 -14.31
CA GLU A 168 -46.64 28.58 -13.31
C GLU A 168 -45.74 27.43 -13.81
N LEU A 169 -45.99 26.93 -15.04
CA LEU A 169 -45.16 25.89 -15.65
C LEU A 169 -43.70 26.33 -15.85
N LYS A 170 -43.49 27.61 -16.17
CA LYS A 170 -42.17 28.18 -16.34
C LYS A 170 -41.44 28.31 -14.99
N GLU A 171 -42.11 28.74 -13.93
CA GLU A 171 -41.55 28.75 -12.58
C GLU A 171 -41.16 27.34 -12.13
N GLU A 172 -42.00 26.33 -12.38
CA GLU A 172 -41.70 24.92 -12.09
C GLU A 172 -40.46 24.43 -12.87
N ALA A 173 -40.37 24.74 -14.17
CA ALA A 173 -39.21 24.39 -14.99
C ALA A 173 -37.92 25.07 -14.50
N GLU A 174 -38.00 26.33 -14.07
CA GLU A 174 -36.87 27.07 -13.49
C GLU A 174 -36.43 26.48 -12.13
N GLU A 175 -37.37 26.04 -11.29
CA GLU A 175 -37.07 25.38 -10.01
C GLU A 175 -36.34 24.06 -10.22
N ILE A 176 -36.84 23.18 -11.10
CA ILE A 176 -36.20 21.90 -11.43
C ILE A 176 -34.79 22.13 -12.02
N ARG A 177 -34.64 23.14 -12.88
CA ARG A 177 -33.32 23.51 -13.42
C ARG A 177 -32.35 24.03 -12.35
N SER A 178 -32.87 24.73 -11.35
CA SER A 178 -32.10 25.17 -10.19
C SER A 178 -31.62 23.97 -9.37
N GLU A 179 -32.47 22.96 -9.16
CA GLU A 179 -32.09 21.71 -8.51
C GLU A 179 -31.03 20.94 -9.29
N ALA A 180 -31.20 20.78 -10.61
CA ALA A 180 -30.18 20.19 -11.48
C ALA A 180 -28.83 20.91 -11.37
N SER A 181 -28.84 22.25 -11.23
CA SER A 181 -27.63 23.04 -11.05
C SER A 181 -26.93 22.74 -9.71
N LYS A 182 -27.68 22.48 -8.62
CA LYS A 182 -27.12 22.05 -7.34
C LYS A 182 -26.42 20.68 -7.47
N HIS A 183 -27.06 19.72 -8.14
CA HIS A 183 -26.44 18.42 -8.40
C HIS A 183 -25.18 18.55 -9.27
N HIS A 184 -25.16 19.46 -10.25
CA HIS A 184 -23.96 19.72 -11.04
C HIS A 184 -22.80 20.27 -10.18
N GLN A 185 -23.08 21.20 -9.27
CA GLN A 185 -22.09 21.70 -8.33
C GLN A 185 -21.55 20.55 -7.46
N LYS A 186 -22.43 19.72 -6.92
CA LYS A 186 -22.05 18.58 -6.07
C LYS A 186 -21.19 17.57 -6.82
N VAL A 187 -21.53 17.24 -8.07
CA VAL A 187 -20.71 16.40 -8.97
C VAL A 187 -19.30 16.96 -9.13
N THR A 188 -19.16 18.28 -9.28
CA THR A 188 -17.85 18.93 -9.46
C THR A 188 -17.03 18.84 -8.18
N GLU A 189 -17.63 19.16 -7.04
CA GLU A 189 -16.97 19.10 -5.73
C GLU A 189 -16.50 17.68 -5.39
N LEU A 190 -17.37 16.68 -5.55
CA LEU A 190 -17.05 15.28 -5.30
C LEU A 190 -16.00 14.74 -6.27
N ALA A 191 -16.05 15.16 -7.55
CA ALA A 191 -15.04 14.77 -8.53
C ALA A 191 -13.65 15.34 -8.19
N ASP A 192 -13.58 16.60 -7.74
CA ASP A 192 -12.33 17.21 -7.27
C ASP A 192 -11.79 16.50 -6.02
N GLU A 193 -12.68 16.09 -5.11
CA GLU A 193 -12.31 15.31 -3.92
C GLU A 193 -11.80 13.91 -4.29
N ALA A 194 -12.53 13.18 -5.15
CA ALA A 194 -12.11 11.88 -5.66
C ALA A 194 -10.74 11.97 -6.36
N GLN A 195 -10.48 13.04 -7.11
CA GLN A 195 -9.19 13.25 -7.75
C GLN A 195 -8.06 13.48 -6.73
N LYS A 196 -8.33 14.14 -5.60
CA LYS A 196 -7.35 14.28 -4.51
C LYS A 196 -7.01 12.93 -3.90
N HIS A 197 -8.02 12.11 -3.54
CA HIS A 197 -7.79 10.76 -3.04
C HIS A 197 -7.04 9.90 -4.06
N HIS A 198 -7.32 10.05 -5.36
CA HIS A 198 -6.57 9.36 -6.41
C HIS A 198 -5.09 9.76 -6.45
N ASN A 199 -4.78 11.06 -6.33
CA ASN A 199 -3.40 11.53 -6.31
C ASN A 199 -2.65 11.05 -5.06
N GLN A 200 -3.30 11.10 -3.89
CA GLN A 200 -2.74 10.60 -2.62
C GLN A 200 -2.49 9.10 -2.67
N MET A 201 -3.44 8.33 -3.21
CA MET A 201 -3.28 6.89 -3.46
C MET A 201 -2.04 6.61 -4.32
N ILE A 202 -1.83 7.36 -5.41
CA ILE A 202 -0.66 7.18 -6.28
C ILE A 202 0.64 7.50 -5.53
N GLU A 203 0.66 8.58 -4.76
CA GLU A 203 1.82 8.98 -3.96
C GLU A 203 2.18 7.91 -2.93
N ALA A 204 1.18 7.41 -2.19
CA ALA A 204 1.37 6.32 -1.22
C ALA A 204 1.91 5.03 -1.87
N TYR A 205 1.42 4.66 -3.06
CA TYR A 205 1.98 3.51 -3.79
C TYR A 205 3.43 3.73 -4.23
N ARG A 206 3.79 4.94 -4.66
CA ARG A 206 5.18 5.26 -5.03
C ARG A 206 6.10 5.19 -3.81
N GLU A 207 5.68 5.76 -2.68
CA GLU A 207 6.44 5.67 -1.43
C GLU A 207 6.57 4.21 -0.98
N ALA A 208 5.51 3.40 -1.09
CA ALA A 208 5.56 1.99 -0.76
C ALA A 208 6.56 1.21 -1.64
N ASP A 209 6.58 1.50 -2.95
CA ASP A 209 7.52 0.89 -3.89
C ASP A 209 8.98 1.30 -3.55
N GLU A 210 9.25 2.57 -3.25
CA GLU A 210 10.58 3.04 -2.85
C GLU A 210 11.06 2.35 -1.55
N ILE A 211 10.18 2.25 -0.54
CA ILE A 211 10.50 1.56 0.73
C ILE A 211 10.73 0.07 0.48
N ARG A 212 9.98 -0.54 -0.45
CA ARG A 212 10.17 -1.95 -0.81
C ARG A 212 11.53 -2.17 -1.46
N ASP A 213 11.95 -1.30 -2.37
CA ASP A 213 13.26 -1.39 -3.01
C ASP A 213 14.39 -1.27 -1.96
N ASP A 214 14.25 -0.36 -0.99
CA ASP A 214 15.16 -0.25 0.16
C ASP A 214 15.17 -1.55 1.02
N ALA A 215 14.00 -2.18 1.22
CA ALA A 215 13.88 -3.43 1.95
C ALA A 215 14.57 -4.59 1.21
N ASP A 216 14.42 -4.65 -0.12
CA ASP A 216 15.09 -5.64 -0.96
C ASP A 216 16.62 -5.45 -0.93
N GLU A 217 17.12 -4.21 -0.99
CA GLU A 217 18.56 -3.93 -0.80
C GLU A 217 19.05 -4.39 0.58
N MET A 218 18.27 -4.15 1.64
CA MET A 218 18.60 -4.68 2.97
C MET A 218 18.57 -6.21 3.03
N HIS A 219 17.69 -6.85 2.27
CA HIS A 219 17.62 -8.30 2.19
C HIS A 219 18.85 -8.89 1.50
N GLU A 220 19.27 -8.33 0.36
CA GLU A 220 20.49 -8.75 -0.34
C GLU A 220 21.70 -8.67 0.60
N LYS A 221 21.85 -7.54 1.30
CA LYS A 221 22.92 -7.36 2.29
C LYS A 221 22.80 -8.34 3.46
N PHE A 222 21.59 -8.67 3.90
CA PHE A 222 21.41 -9.69 4.93
C PHE A 222 21.92 -11.06 4.45
N VAL A 223 21.58 -11.45 3.22
CA VAL A 223 22.02 -12.72 2.62
C VAL A 223 23.55 -12.75 2.53
N GLU A 224 24.19 -11.69 2.02
CA GLU A 224 25.67 -11.61 1.97
C GLU A 224 26.32 -11.81 3.36
N ALA A 225 25.75 -11.19 4.40
CA ALA A 225 26.29 -11.31 5.76
C ALA A 225 26.10 -12.71 6.33
N GLN A 226 24.96 -13.34 6.03
CA GLN A 226 24.67 -14.70 6.43
C GLN A 226 25.59 -15.70 5.74
N GLU A 227 25.76 -15.61 4.42
CA GLU A 227 26.65 -16.49 3.64
C GLU A 227 28.10 -16.38 4.13
N ALA A 228 28.57 -15.15 4.39
CA ALA A 228 29.90 -14.94 4.95
C ALA A 228 30.02 -15.57 6.36
N ALA A 229 29.01 -15.40 7.22
CA ALA A 229 29.01 -16.01 8.54
C ALA A 229 29.02 -17.55 8.48
N ASP A 230 28.26 -18.13 7.55
CA ASP A 230 28.21 -19.58 7.33
C ASP A 230 29.56 -20.11 6.85
N GLN A 231 30.24 -19.40 5.94
CA GLN A 231 31.61 -19.76 5.52
C GLN A 231 32.59 -19.79 6.70
N HIS A 232 32.60 -18.74 7.55
CA HIS A 232 33.44 -18.72 8.75
C HIS A 232 33.07 -19.81 9.75
N HIS A 233 31.79 -20.20 9.81
CA HIS A 233 31.34 -21.30 10.64
C HIS A 233 31.86 -22.66 10.14
N GLU A 234 31.79 -22.92 8.84
CA GLU A 234 32.31 -24.13 8.22
C GLU A 234 33.83 -24.27 8.46
N ASP A 235 34.57 -23.19 8.24
CA ASP A 235 36.01 -23.14 8.49
C ASP A 235 36.35 -23.32 9.98
N PHE A 236 35.58 -22.72 10.88
CA PHE A 236 35.71 -22.95 12.32
C PHE A 236 35.51 -24.42 12.69
N VAL A 237 34.51 -25.09 12.10
CA VAL A 237 34.24 -26.51 12.32
C VAL A 237 35.39 -27.38 11.78
N ARG A 238 35.98 -27.03 10.63
CA ARG A 238 37.18 -27.71 10.09
C ARG A 238 38.36 -27.62 11.06
N VAL A 239 38.66 -26.41 11.56
CA VAL A 239 39.73 -26.20 12.55
C VAL A 239 39.45 -26.97 13.84
N GLN A 240 38.21 -26.98 14.33
CA GLN A 240 37.84 -27.75 15.53
C GLN A 240 38.03 -29.26 15.34
N LYS A 241 37.69 -29.81 14.17
CA LYS A 241 37.92 -31.23 13.87
C LYS A 241 39.41 -31.55 13.92
N ARG A 242 40.24 -30.72 13.30
CA ARG A 242 41.70 -30.87 13.30
C ARG A 242 42.29 -30.81 14.72
N LEU A 243 41.84 -29.87 15.54
CA LEU A 243 42.26 -29.79 16.95
C LEU A 243 41.94 -31.08 17.71
N ARG A 244 40.74 -31.65 17.54
CA ARG A 244 40.37 -32.93 18.16
C ARG A 244 41.22 -34.11 17.67
N GLU A 245 41.64 -34.10 16.41
CA GLU A 245 42.57 -35.12 15.88
C GLU A 245 43.95 -35.00 16.52
N LEU A 246 44.46 -33.78 16.68
CA LEU A 246 45.73 -33.54 17.35
C LEU A 246 45.67 -33.92 18.84
N ASP A 247 44.58 -33.57 19.54
CA ASP A 247 44.35 -33.99 20.94
C ASP A 247 44.41 -35.51 21.09
N LYS A 248 43.77 -36.25 20.18
CA LYS A 248 43.78 -37.73 20.21
C LYS A 248 45.17 -38.30 19.95
N LYS A 249 45.92 -37.75 19.00
CA LYS A 249 47.28 -38.19 18.72
C LYS A 249 48.21 -37.94 19.91
N GLU A 250 48.12 -36.78 20.55
CA GLU A 250 48.89 -36.49 21.77
C GLU A 250 48.54 -37.46 22.90
N GLU A 251 47.25 -37.80 23.08
CA GLU A 251 46.81 -38.79 24.09
C GLU A 251 47.32 -40.21 23.78
N GLU A 252 47.32 -40.61 22.50
CA GLU A 252 47.88 -41.88 22.05
C GLU A 252 49.40 -41.94 22.25
N GLU A 253 50.14 -40.90 21.86
CA GLU A 253 51.59 -40.79 22.06
C GLU A 253 51.96 -40.78 23.55
N GLU A 254 51.21 -40.08 24.41
CA GLU A 254 51.45 -40.08 25.86
C GLU A 254 51.21 -41.48 26.45
N ARG A 255 50.19 -42.19 25.97
CA ARG A 255 49.89 -43.56 26.38
C ARG A 255 50.97 -44.54 25.92
N GLU A 256 51.43 -44.46 24.68
CA GLU A 256 52.52 -45.27 24.16
C GLU A 256 53.82 -45.00 24.91
N ALA A 257 54.20 -43.73 25.11
CA ALA A 257 55.38 -43.36 25.88
C ALA A 257 55.32 -43.84 27.34
N ARG A 258 54.13 -43.88 27.93
CA ARG A 258 53.91 -44.47 29.27
C ARG A 258 54.08 -45.98 29.24
N GLN A 259 53.53 -46.66 28.23
CA GLN A 259 53.67 -48.11 28.05
C GLN A 259 55.13 -48.51 27.84
N GLU A 260 55.87 -47.78 26.99
CA GLU A 260 57.31 -48.00 26.77
C GLU A 260 58.12 -47.81 28.06
N LYS A 261 57.80 -46.79 28.87
CA LYS A 261 58.44 -46.60 30.18
C LYS A 261 58.11 -47.72 31.16
N GLU A 262 56.86 -48.19 31.17
CA GLU A 262 56.43 -49.31 32.01
C GLU A 262 57.10 -50.63 31.57
N GLU A 263 57.24 -50.86 30.26
CA GLU A 263 57.90 -52.02 29.68
C GLU A 263 59.42 -51.99 29.93
N ALA A 264 60.10 -50.87 29.69
CA ALA A 264 61.52 -50.70 30.01
C ALA A 264 61.79 -50.87 31.51
N ALA A 265 60.93 -50.31 32.37
CA ALA A 265 61.05 -50.51 33.83
C ALA A 265 60.85 -51.98 34.23
N ARG A 266 59.98 -52.71 33.51
CA ARG A 266 59.77 -54.15 33.71
C ARG A 266 60.96 -54.98 33.22
N GLU A 267 61.51 -54.69 32.05
CA GLU A 267 62.71 -55.36 31.53
C GLU A 267 63.91 -55.16 32.48
N GLU A 268 64.15 -53.92 32.93
CA GLU A 268 65.18 -53.63 33.94
C GLU A 268 64.96 -54.45 35.22
N ALA A 269 63.71 -54.55 35.68
CA ALA A 269 63.38 -55.32 36.88
C ALA A 269 63.54 -56.84 36.65
N GLU A 270 63.22 -57.36 35.46
CA GLU A 270 63.43 -58.76 35.10
C GLU A 270 64.93 -59.11 35.03
N GLU A 271 65.79 -58.22 34.51
CA GLU A 271 67.24 -58.38 34.54
C GLU A 271 67.79 -58.41 35.97
N ILE A 272 67.36 -57.49 36.83
CA ILE A 272 67.73 -57.46 38.26
C ILE A 272 67.27 -58.74 38.97
N TYR A 273 66.06 -59.22 38.67
CA TYR A 273 65.52 -60.46 39.23
C TYR A 273 66.30 -61.71 38.77
N GLN A 274 66.79 -61.73 37.52
CA GLN A 274 67.68 -62.79 37.04
C GLN A 274 69.03 -62.79 37.78
N LYS A 275 69.68 -61.63 37.93
CA LYS A 275 70.92 -61.50 38.71
C LYS A 275 70.75 -61.94 40.17
N PHE A 276 69.60 -61.61 40.78
CA PHE A 276 69.25 -62.09 42.12
C PHE A 276 69.13 -63.62 42.17
N LYS A 277 68.47 -64.25 41.17
CA LYS A 277 68.40 -65.71 41.07
C LYS A 277 69.75 -66.38 40.88
N GLU A 278 70.70 -65.69 40.24
CA GLU A 278 72.08 -66.16 40.03
C GLU A 278 72.98 -65.99 41.28
N GLY A 279 72.46 -65.35 42.34
CA GLY A 279 73.13 -65.25 43.64
C GLY A 279 73.94 -63.97 43.85
N GLU A 280 73.78 -62.96 43.00
CA GLU A 280 74.35 -61.63 43.21
C GLU A 280 73.58 -60.87 44.29
N THR A 281 74.28 -60.02 45.07
CA THR A 281 73.68 -59.22 46.13
C THR A 281 72.93 -58.02 45.55
N LEU A 282 71.66 -57.85 45.93
CA LEU A 282 70.85 -56.71 45.53
C LEU A 282 71.07 -55.50 46.45
N ASP A 283 71.11 -54.31 45.85
CA ASP A 283 71.13 -53.05 46.58
C ASP A 283 69.71 -52.55 46.90
N THR A 284 69.61 -51.56 47.80
CA THR A 284 68.31 -50.99 48.25
C THR A 284 67.49 -50.39 47.10
N GLU A 285 68.16 -49.86 46.07
CA GLU A 285 67.50 -49.30 44.88
C GLU A 285 66.92 -50.41 43.99
N ASP A 286 67.61 -51.54 43.87
CA ASP A 286 67.16 -52.71 43.09
C ASP A 286 65.93 -53.37 43.70
N LEU A 287 65.90 -53.48 45.03
CA LEU A 287 64.73 -53.98 45.78
C LEU A 287 63.50 -53.10 45.57
N MET A 288 63.66 -51.78 45.53
CA MET A 288 62.57 -50.83 45.28
C MET A 288 62.03 -50.94 43.85
N LYS A 289 62.90 -51.18 42.86
CA LYS A 289 62.48 -51.42 41.46
C LYS A 289 61.68 -52.71 41.29
N LEU A 290 62.09 -53.79 41.96
CA LEU A 290 61.35 -55.07 41.97
C LEU A 290 59.99 -54.97 42.67
N GLN A 291 59.91 -54.22 43.77
CA GLN A 291 58.64 -53.98 44.48
C GLN A 291 57.66 -53.13 43.66
N ASN A 292 58.14 -52.11 42.96
CA ASN A 292 57.32 -51.23 42.13
C ASN A 292 56.77 -51.95 40.87
N THR A 293 57.46 -52.97 40.38
CA THR A 293 57.06 -53.76 39.20
C THR A 293 56.30 -55.05 39.57
N GLY A 294 56.15 -55.36 40.87
CA GLY A 294 55.40 -56.52 41.36
C GLY A 294 56.10 -57.87 41.19
N LEU A 295 57.42 -57.88 41.00
CA LEU A 295 58.25 -59.09 40.86
C LEU A 295 58.76 -59.65 42.20
N LEU A 296 58.33 -59.06 43.33
CA LEU A 296 58.72 -59.40 44.69
C LEU A 296 57.49 -59.47 45.63
#